data_AF-A0A7X4D4Z8-F1
#
_entry.id   AF-A0A7X4D4Z8-F1
#
_cell.length_a   1.000
_cell.length_b   1.000
_cell.length_c   1.000
_cell.angle_alpha   90.00
_cell.angle_beta   90.00
_cell.angle_gamma   90.00
#
_symmetry.space_group_name_H-M   'P 1'
#
loop_
_entity.id
_entity.type
_entity.pdbx_description
1 polymer ?
#
loop_
_entity_poly.entity_id
_entity_poly.type
_entity_poly.pdbx_seq_one_letter_code
_entity_poly.pdbx_strand_id
1 'polypeptide(L)'
;MTTPYERSLGYSKCQLSKIRDQLKELSLDDAALLVCCGSYARGEASAQSDIDYVMVSDDTEAAPGLNEDVRSEIRSVVPNSPSEGGAFGATVSRSEILANIGGDDDSNKNITRRILLLLEGEWLFNKEGLRGFRREILERYIGEGMTDHQLALFLLNDIIRYYRTVAVDYEFKTSGSGEPKPWAIRNIKLVFSRKLLYASGLFSIAMTADRARDEKIKILEDLFDHPVMERMIKICGKAAMEPVLTSYNFFLEKLEDLETRKHLGKLEIGNRDDRTFRAIKNEGHHFTRELLKVFESRFDSTHPIHRAVIF
;
A
#
# COMPACT_ATOMS: atom_id res chain seq x y z
N MET A 1 -2.10 27.60 -4.84
CA MET A 1 -0.85 26.93 -4.45
C MET A 1 -1.07 25.43 -4.50
N THR A 2 -0.11 24.66 -5.01
CA THR A 2 -0.18 23.20 -5.07
C THR A 2 -0.06 22.59 -3.68
N THR A 3 -0.99 21.72 -3.30
CA THR A 3 -0.99 21.04 -1.99
C THR A 3 0.19 20.06 -1.86
N PRO A 4 0.62 19.71 -0.63
CA PRO A 4 1.65 18.69 -0.41
C PRO A 4 1.38 17.38 -1.15
N TYR A 5 0.14 16.86 -1.12
CA TYR A 5 -0.25 15.66 -1.84
C TYR A 5 -0.07 15.80 -3.36
N GLU A 6 -0.54 16.90 -3.96
CA GLU A 6 -0.38 17.14 -5.40
C GLU A 6 1.10 17.23 -5.81
N ARG A 7 1.96 17.83 -4.96
CA ARG A 7 3.41 17.86 -5.19
C ARG A 7 4.03 16.45 -5.14
N SER A 8 3.74 15.68 -4.10
CA SER A 8 4.23 14.30 -3.95
C SER A 8 3.74 13.38 -5.07
N LEU A 9 2.49 13.56 -5.51
CA LEU A 9 1.90 12.81 -6.62
C LEU A 9 2.62 13.12 -7.93
N GLY A 10 2.87 14.41 -8.21
CA GLY A 10 3.63 14.85 -9.38
C GLY A 10 5.07 14.32 -9.36
N TYR A 11 5.74 14.39 -8.21
CA TYR A 11 7.09 13.83 -8.03
C TYR A 11 7.11 12.32 -8.30
N SER A 12 6.19 11.57 -7.69
CA SER A 12 6.10 10.11 -7.84
C SER A 12 5.87 9.73 -9.30
N LYS A 13 4.88 10.35 -9.97
CA LYS A 13 4.58 10.09 -11.40
C LYS A 13 5.78 10.40 -12.30
N CYS A 14 6.51 11.48 -12.02
CA CYS A 14 7.71 11.86 -12.78
C CYS A 14 8.81 10.80 -12.65
N GLN A 15 9.14 10.36 -11.44
CA GLN A 15 10.19 9.34 -11.26
C GLN A 15 9.79 7.98 -11.83
N LEU A 16 8.53 7.56 -11.64
CA LEU A 16 8.03 6.31 -12.20
C LEU A 16 8.08 6.32 -13.73
N SER A 17 7.77 7.46 -14.38
CA SER A 17 7.92 7.60 -15.84
C SER A 17 9.37 7.39 -16.29
N LYS A 18 10.34 8.01 -15.60
CA LYS A 18 11.76 7.85 -15.93
C LYS A 18 12.24 6.42 -15.80
N ILE A 19 11.84 5.73 -14.73
CA ILE A 19 12.16 4.31 -14.52
C ILE A 19 11.57 3.47 -15.66
N ARG A 20 10.29 3.68 -16.00
CA ARG A 20 9.64 2.97 -17.11
C ARG A 20 10.35 3.19 -18.44
N ASP A 21 10.85 4.40 -18.69
CA ASP A 21 11.57 4.71 -19.92
C ASP A 21 12.93 4.00 -19.97
N GLN A 22 13.66 3.92 -18.85
CA GLN A 22 14.91 3.16 -18.75
C GLN A 22 14.71 1.65 -18.92
N LEU A 23 13.66 1.10 -18.30
CA LEU A 23 13.37 -0.32 -18.38
C LEU A 23 12.99 -0.81 -19.78
N LYS A 24 12.59 0.08 -20.70
CA LYS A 24 12.33 -0.27 -22.11
C LYS A 24 13.58 -0.72 -22.86
N GLU A 25 14.75 -0.27 -22.42
CA GLU A 25 16.04 -0.63 -23.03
C GLU A 25 16.51 -2.04 -22.61
N LEU A 26 15.89 -2.62 -21.57
CA LEU A 26 16.18 -3.97 -21.11
C LEU A 26 15.32 -4.99 -21.85
N SER A 27 15.93 -6.11 -22.25
CA SER A 27 15.22 -7.28 -22.79
C SER A 27 14.68 -8.13 -21.64
N LEU A 28 13.56 -7.71 -21.07
CA LEU A 28 12.83 -8.46 -20.03
C LEU A 28 11.82 -9.41 -20.68
N ASP A 29 11.54 -10.54 -20.01
CA ASP A 29 10.47 -11.46 -20.42
C ASP A 29 9.11 -10.75 -20.36
N ASP A 30 8.33 -10.81 -21.45
CA ASP A 30 6.98 -10.25 -21.55
C ASP A 30 6.00 -10.85 -20.53
N ALA A 31 6.28 -12.04 -19.98
CA ALA A 31 5.48 -12.65 -18.92
C ALA A 31 5.80 -12.09 -17.52
N ALA A 32 6.97 -11.46 -17.35
CA ALA A 32 7.42 -10.91 -16.08
C ALA A 32 6.68 -9.60 -15.75
N LEU A 33 6.48 -9.36 -14.46
CA LEU A 33 5.89 -8.14 -13.92
C LEU A 33 6.90 -7.48 -13.00
N LEU A 34 7.08 -6.17 -13.13
CA LEU A 34 7.82 -5.39 -12.14
C LEU A 34 6.88 -4.36 -11.54
N VAL A 35 6.65 -4.45 -10.23
CA VAL A 35 5.63 -3.67 -9.55
C VAL A 35 6.27 -2.93 -8.38
N CYS A 36 6.13 -1.61 -8.35
CA CYS A 36 6.50 -0.82 -7.19
C CYS A 36 5.36 -0.78 -6.16
N CYS A 37 5.72 -0.61 -4.90
CA CYS A 37 4.84 -0.46 -3.76
C CYS A 37 5.32 0.74 -2.92
N GLY A 38 4.65 0.99 -1.80
CA GLY A 38 5.11 2.00 -0.87
C GLY A 38 4.80 3.42 -1.35
N SER A 39 5.67 4.35 -0.96
CA SER A 39 5.44 5.80 -1.16
C SER A 39 5.27 6.19 -2.63
N TYR A 40 6.06 5.63 -3.53
CA TYR A 40 5.97 5.90 -4.96
C TYR A 40 4.63 5.46 -5.55
N ALA A 41 4.20 4.24 -5.21
CA ALA A 41 2.97 3.67 -5.75
C ALA A 41 1.72 4.38 -5.23
N ARG A 42 1.75 4.88 -3.98
CA ARG A 42 0.68 5.71 -3.40
C ARG A 42 0.66 7.18 -3.87
N GLY A 43 1.70 7.64 -4.58
CA GLY A 43 1.83 9.05 -4.95
C GLY A 43 2.26 9.97 -3.79
N GLU A 44 3.02 9.42 -2.84
CA GLU A 44 3.45 10.06 -1.59
C GLU A 44 4.97 10.28 -1.54
N ALA A 45 5.70 9.95 -2.61
CA ALA A 45 7.15 9.99 -2.59
C ALA A 45 7.68 11.43 -2.58
N SER A 46 8.88 11.54 -2.02
CA SER A 46 9.74 12.73 -2.00
C SER A 46 11.17 12.30 -2.32
N ALA A 47 12.09 13.26 -2.45
CA ALA A 47 13.51 12.99 -2.73
C ALA A 47 14.21 12.07 -1.70
N GLN A 48 13.67 11.98 -0.48
CA GLN A 48 14.20 11.15 0.61
C GLN A 48 13.50 9.79 0.71
N SER A 49 12.63 9.46 -0.23
CA SER A 49 11.87 8.21 -0.23
C SER A 49 12.66 7.10 -0.90
N ASP A 50 12.53 5.91 -0.33
CA ASP A 50 12.92 4.63 -0.91
C ASP A 50 11.85 4.17 -1.91
N ILE A 51 12.29 3.41 -2.92
CA ILE A 51 11.39 2.68 -3.81
C ILE A 51 11.39 1.21 -3.42
N ASP A 52 10.20 0.71 -3.05
CA ASP A 52 9.94 -0.70 -2.82
C ASP A 52 9.41 -1.31 -4.11
N TYR A 53 9.92 -2.46 -4.53
CA TYR A 53 9.40 -3.18 -5.70
C TYR A 53 9.55 -4.69 -5.57
N VAL A 54 8.75 -5.41 -6.34
CA VAL A 54 8.75 -6.87 -6.44
C VAL A 54 8.71 -7.26 -7.92
N MET A 55 9.49 -8.27 -8.28
CA MET A 55 9.40 -8.91 -9.59
C MET A 55 8.54 -10.16 -9.46
N VAL A 56 7.54 -10.32 -10.33
CA VAL A 56 6.73 -11.54 -10.42
C VAL A 56 7.09 -12.26 -11.71
N SER A 57 7.61 -13.47 -11.60
CA SER A 57 8.01 -14.32 -12.73
C SER A 57 7.93 -15.79 -12.35
N ASP A 58 7.40 -16.63 -13.25
CA ASP A 58 7.37 -18.08 -13.05
C ASP A 58 8.71 -18.74 -13.43
N ASP A 59 9.58 -18.05 -14.16
CA ASP A 59 10.99 -18.40 -14.29
C ASP A 59 11.78 -17.79 -13.11
N THR A 60 11.83 -18.53 -12.01
CA THR A 60 12.55 -18.12 -10.79
C THR A 60 14.04 -18.41 -10.85
N GLU A 61 14.51 -19.25 -11.80
CA GLU A 61 15.93 -19.65 -11.93
C GLU A 61 16.74 -18.71 -12.84
N ALA A 62 16.11 -18.00 -13.80
CA ALA A 62 16.80 -17.10 -14.73
C ALA A 62 17.29 -15.75 -14.15
N ALA A 63 17.02 -15.41 -12.88
CA ALA A 63 17.00 -14.01 -12.44
C ALA A 63 18.02 -13.52 -11.39
N PRO A 64 19.25 -14.06 -11.18
CA PRO A 64 20.26 -13.31 -10.43
C PRO A 64 20.77 -12.08 -11.20
N GLY A 65 21.02 -12.23 -12.52
CA GLY A 65 21.56 -11.18 -13.39
C GLY A 65 20.53 -10.15 -13.85
N LEU A 66 19.33 -10.60 -14.24
CA LEU A 66 18.20 -9.73 -14.60
C LEU A 66 17.80 -8.78 -13.47
N ASN A 67 17.99 -9.23 -12.23
CA ASN A 67 17.77 -8.41 -11.05
C ASN A 67 18.79 -7.27 -10.94
N GLU A 68 20.04 -7.44 -11.34
CA GLU A 68 21.08 -6.41 -11.13
C GLU A 68 21.00 -5.27 -12.15
N ASP A 69 20.70 -5.57 -13.42
CA ASP A 69 20.47 -4.54 -14.43
C ASP A 69 19.21 -3.74 -14.12
N VAL A 70 18.10 -4.41 -13.79
CA VAL A 70 16.85 -3.76 -13.34
C VAL A 70 17.11 -2.91 -12.09
N ARG A 71 17.85 -3.43 -11.11
CA ARG A 71 18.26 -2.67 -9.92
C ARG A 71 19.11 -1.46 -10.29
N SER A 72 20.03 -1.60 -11.24
CA SER A 72 20.91 -0.52 -11.71
C SER A 72 20.10 0.62 -12.33
N GLU A 73 19.19 0.29 -13.26
CA GLU A 73 18.30 1.28 -13.88
C GLU A 73 17.46 2.00 -12.82
N ILE A 74 16.80 1.26 -11.93
CA ILE A 74 16.01 1.87 -10.84
C ILE A 74 16.88 2.78 -9.96
N ARG A 75 18.08 2.33 -9.55
CA ARG A 75 18.99 3.11 -8.69
C ARG A 75 19.50 4.38 -9.36
N SER A 76 19.59 4.41 -10.68
CA SER A 76 19.99 5.60 -11.43
C SER A 76 18.97 6.76 -11.30
N VAL A 77 17.70 6.43 -11.04
CA VAL A 77 16.62 7.41 -10.82
C VAL A 77 16.33 7.61 -9.33
N VAL A 78 16.28 6.51 -8.57
CA VAL A 78 15.99 6.51 -7.13
C VAL A 78 17.11 5.79 -6.38
N PRO A 79 18.10 6.54 -5.83
CA PRO A 79 19.26 5.93 -5.19
C PRO A 79 18.94 5.04 -3.98
N ASN A 80 17.83 5.33 -3.28
CA ASN A 80 17.42 4.60 -2.09
C ASN A 80 16.65 3.32 -2.48
N SER A 81 17.31 2.17 -2.30
CA SER A 81 16.78 0.84 -2.62
C SER A 81 15.95 0.23 -1.48
N PRO A 82 15.15 -0.83 -1.75
CA PRO A 82 14.43 -1.56 -0.71
C PRO A 82 15.35 -2.10 0.38
N SER A 83 14.82 -2.30 1.60
CA SER A 83 15.59 -2.93 2.69
C SER A 83 15.92 -4.39 2.38
N GLU A 84 17.19 -4.78 2.57
CA GLU A 84 17.65 -6.17 2.40
C GLU A 84 16.84 -7.16 3.26
N GLY A 85 16.50 -8.33 2.69
CA GLY A 85 15.76 -9.39 3.37
C GLY A 85 14.28 -9.11 3.65
N GLY A 86 13.75 -7.97 3.17
CA GLY A 86 12.35 -7.57 3.29
C GLY A 86 11.37 -8.39 2.43
N ALA A 87 10.14 -7.89 2.31
CA ALA A 87 9.14 -8.43 1.37
C ALA A 87 9.40 -8.01 -0.09
N PHE A 88 10.31 -7.06 -0.30
CA PHE A 88 10.64 -6.42 -1.57
C PHE A 88 12.08 -6.73 -2.00
N GLY A 89 12.42 -6.39 -3.25
CA GLY A 89 13.75 -6.64 -3.83
C GLY A 89 14.01 -8.10 -4.20
N ALA A 90 12.95 -8.91 -4.27
CA ALA A 90 12.98 -10.33 -4.61
C ALA A 90 12.10 -10.63 -5.82
N THR A 91 12.43 -11.72 -6.52
CA THR A 91 11.56 -12.37 -7.51
C THR A 91 10.66 -13.38 -6.80
N VAL A 92 9.37 -13.38 -7.11
CA VAL A 92 8.39 -14.36 -6.62
C VAL A 92 7.61 -14.94 -7.79
N SER A 93 7.15 -16.18 -7.69
CA SER A 93 6.26 -16.76 -8.70
C SER A 93 4.81 -16.31 -8.51
N ARG A 94 3.99 -16.46 -9.56
CA ARG A 94 2.54 -16.21 -9.44
C ARG A 94 1.91 -17.20 -8.47
N SER A 95 2.36 -18.46 -8.53
CA SER A 95 1.89 -19.53 -7.64
C SER A 95 2.17 -19.23 -6.16
N GLU A 96 3.32 -18.63 -5.81
CA GLU A 96 3.65 -18.24 -4.43
C GLU A 96 2.66 -17.22 -3.86
N ILE A 97 2.18 -16.29 -4.68
CA ILE A 97 1.19 -15.29 -4.26
C ILE A 97 -0.23 -15.89 -4.16
N LEU A 98 -0.61 -16.76 -5.11
CA LEU A 98 -1.97 -17.31 -5.23
C LEU A 98 -2.25 -18.53 -4.33
N ALA A 99 -1.20 -19.22 -3.89
CA ALA A 99 -1.30 -20.42 -3.05
C ALA A 99 -1.40 -20.08 -1.56
N ASN A 100 -1.89 -21.05 -0.78
CA ASN A 100 -1.88 -21.08 0.69
C ASN A 100 -2.54 -19.90 1.42
N ILE A 101 -3.22 -18.96 0.74
CA ILE A 101 -3.86 -17.78 1.34
C ILE A 101 -4.62 -18.15 2.62
N GLY A 102 -4.15 -17.66 3.77
CA GLY A 102 -4.78 -17.92 5.06
C GLY A 102 -4.28 -19.14 5.83
N GLY A 103 -3.55 -20.06 5.20
CA GLY A 103 -3.03 -21.30 5.80
C GLY A 103 -1.66 -21.17 6.45
N ASP A 104 -1.15 -22.29 6.98
CA ASP A 104 0.10 -22.35 7.77
C ASP A 104 1.34 -21.91 6.97
N ASP A 105 1.34 -22.13 5.66
CA ASP A 105 2.44 -21.79 4.75
C ASP A 105 2.35 -20.36 4.17
N ASP A 106 1.36 -19.55 4.58
CA ASP A 106 1.21 -18.18 4.10
C ASP A 106 1.97 -17.18 4.98
N SER A 107 3.24 -16.98 4.63
CA SER A 107 4.14 -16.11 5.39
C SER A 107 3.67 -14.65 5.43
N ASN A 108 4.15 -13.92 6.45
CA ASN A 108 3.95 -12.46 6.55
C ASN A 108 4.47 -11.70 5.32
N LYS A 109 5.47 -12.23 4.61
CA LYS A 109 5.97 -11.65 3.36
C LYS A 109 4.95 -11.82 2.23
N ASN A 110 4.32 -12.98 2.12
CA ASN A 110 3.37 -13.28 1.04
C ASN A 110 2.07 -12.51 1.18
N ILE A 111 1.46 -12.48 2.37
CA ILE A 111 0.31 -11.60 2.62
C ILE A 111 0.65 -10.13 2.36
N THR A 112 1.85 -9.67 2.76
CA THR A 112 2.29 -8.29 2.50
C THR A 112 2.36 -8.02 1.00
N ARG A 113 3.03 -8.87 0.22
CA ARG A 113 3.13 -8.72 -1.24
C ARG A 113 1.74 -8.72 -1.88
N ARG A 114 0.91 -9.71 -1.55
CA ARG A 114 -0.42 -9.89 -2.14
C ARG A 114 -1.34 -8.70 -1.88
N ILE A 115 -1.45 -8.24 -0.63
CA ILE A 115 -2.31 -7.11 -0.27
C ILE A 115 -1.77 -5.80 -0.83
N LEU A 116 -0.46 -5.59 -0.86
CA LEU A 116 0.11 -4.37 -1.45
C LEU A 116 -0.01 -4.35 -2.97
N LEU A 117 0.17 -5.48 -3.65
CA LEU A 117 -0.08 -5.64 -5.08
C LEU A 117 -1.52 -5.23 -5.43
N LEU A 118 -2.51 -5.60 -4.61
CA LEU A 118 -3.89 -5.17 -4.80
C LEU A 118 -4.11 -3.69 -4.44
N LEU A 119 -3.74 -3.26 -3.23
CA LEU A 119 -4.21 -1.99 -2.69
C LEU A 119 -3.39 -0.77 -3.12
N GLU A 120 -2.11 -0.93 -3.44
CA GLU A 120 -1.24 0.21 -3.81
C GLU A 120 -0.28 -0.05 -4.96
N GLY A 121 -0.13 -1.28 -5.44
CA GLY A 121 0.87 -1.61 -6.47
C GLY A 121 0.78 -0.72 -7.71
N GLU A 122 1.92 -0.34 -8.25
CA GLU A 122 1.98 0.43 -9.50
C GLU A 122 3.04 -0.17 -10.41
N TRP A 123 2.70 -0.34 -11.69
CA TRP A 123 3.57 -1.02 -12.64
C TRP A 123 4.83 -0.19 -12.94
N LEU A 124 5.97 -0.86 -12.98
CA LEU A 124 7.23 -0.36 -13.58
C LEU A 124 7.47 -1.01 -14.94
N PHE A 125 7.07 -2.27 -15.09
CA PHE A 125 7.10 -3.04 -16.33
C PHE A 125 5.83 -3.89 -16.44
N ASN A 126 5.33 -4.07 -17.67
CA ASN A 126 4.15 -4.87 -18.01
C ASN A 126 2.84 -4.46 -17.30
N LYS A 127 2.28 -3.31 -17.70
CA LYS A 127 1.03 -2.77 -17.14
C LYS A 127 -0.16 -3.73 -17.27
N GLU A 128 -0.34 -4.32 -18.45
CA GLU A 128 -1.47 -5.22 -18.71
C GLU A 128 -1.29 -6.55 -17.96
N GLY A 129 -0.06 -7.04 -17.82
CA GLY A 129 0.25 -8.18 -16.97
C GLY A 129 -0.09 -7.94 -15.50
N LEU A 130 0.18 -6.74 -14.95
CA LEU A 130 -0.24 -6.39 -13.59
C LEU A 130 -1.76 -6.42 -13.45
N ARG A 131 -2.50 -5.88 -14.44
CA ARG A 131 -3.97 -5.90 -14.43
C ARG A 131 -4.51 -7.33 -14.47
N GLY A 132 -3.99 -8.18 -15.35
CA GLY A 132 -4.35 -9.60 -15.42
C GLY A 132 -4.04 -10.33 -14.12
N PHE A 133 -2.86 -10.11 -13.54
CA PHE A 133 -2.49 -10.78 -12.30
C PHE A 133 -3.30 -10.32 -11.09
N ARG A 134 -3.64 -9.03 -10.99
CA ARG A 134 -4.60 -8.53 -9.99
C ARG A 134 -5.95 -9.21 -10.12
N ARG A 135 -6.43 -9.41 -11.34
CA ARG A 135 -7.66 -10.15 -11.60
C ARG A 135 -7.59 -11.58 -11.09
N GLU A 136 -6.51 -12.31 -11.38
CA GLU A 136 -6.30 -13.67 -10.88
C GLU A 136 -6.36 -13.72 -9.33
N ILE A 137 -5.70 -12.76 -8.67
CA ILE A 137 -5.75 -12.64 -7.20
C ILE A 137 -7.19 -12.38 -6.73
N LEU A 138 -7.92 -11.46 -7.37
CA LEU A 138 -9.31 -11.17 -7.03
C LEU A 138 -10.23 -12.37 -7.24
N GLU A 139 -10.09 -13.10 -8.34
CA GLU A 139 -10.84 -14.33 -8.64
C GLU A 139 -10.55 -15.43 -7.61
N ARG A 140 -9.33 -15.47 -7.05
CA ARG A 140 -8.98 -16.38 -5.95
C ARG A 140 -9.70 -16.05 -4.65
N TYR A 141 -9.86 -14.76 -4.34
CA TYR A 141 -10.61 -14.32 -3.15
C TYR A 141 -12.13 -14.37 -3.32
N ILE A 142 -12.59 -14.17 -4.55
CA ILE A 142 -14.01 -14.08 -4.91
C ILE A 142 -14.37 -15.35 -5.68
N GLY A 143 -14.60 -16.44 -4.95
CA GLY A 143 -14.87 -17.76 -5.51
C GLY A 143 -16.12 -17.82 -6.40
N GLU A 144 -16.18 -18.82 -7.29
CA GLU A 144 -17.24 -18.98 -8.30
C GLU A 144 -18.66 -19.12 -7.72
N GLY A 145 -18.79 -19.61 -6.48
CA GLY A 145 -20.07 -19.78 -5.80
C GLY A 145 -20.53 -18.60 -4.94
N MET A 146 -19.85 -17.45 -5.01
CA MET A 146 -20.23 -16.28 -4.20
C MET A 146 -21.59 -15.72 -4.63
N THR A 147 -22.50 -15.58 -3.66
CA THR A 147 -23.84 -15.01 -3.88
C THR A 147 -23.83 -13.48 -3.77
N ASP A 148 -24.83 -12.84 -4.37
CA ASP A 148 -24.87 -11.38 -4.54
C ASP A 148 -24.83 -10.60 -3.22
N HIS A 149 -25.49 -11.15 -2.19
CA HIS A 149 -25.63 -10.54 -0.86
C HIS A 149 -24.38 -10.65 0.02
N GLN A 150 -23.37 -11.41 -0.40
CA GLN A 150 -22.15 -11.59 0.37
C GLN A 150 -21.14 -10.49 0.03
N LEU A 151 -20.53 -9.87 1.03
CA LEU A 151 -19.30 -9.11 0.79
C LEU A 151 -18.19 -10.07 0.33
N ALA A 152 -17.15 -9.52 -0.32
CA ALA A 152 -15.90 -10.25 -0.54
C ALA A 152 -15.12 -10.46 0.78
N LEU A 153 -15.73 -11.20 1.72
CA LEU A 153 -15.28 -11.35 3.11
C LEU A 153 -13.91 -12.00 3.22
N PHE A 154 -13.57 -12.92 2.32
CA PHE A 154 -12.25 -13.54 2.36
C PHE A 154 -11.13 -12.51 2.11
N LEU A 155 -11.30 -11.65 1.10
CA LEU A 155 -10.38 -10.53 0.85
C LEU A 155 -10.40 -9.52 1.99
N LEU A 156 -11.59 -9.17 2.51
CA LEU A 156 -11.73 -8.26 3.65
C LEU A 156 -10.93 -8.74 4.86
N ASN A 157 -11.08 -10.01 5.21
CA ASN A 157 -10.37 -10.63 6.32
C ASN A 157 -8.86 -10.61 6.09
N ASP A 158 -8.41 -10.80 4.85
CA ASP A 158 -6.98 -10.76 4.56
C ASP A 158 -6.40 -9.33 4.58
N ILE A 159 -7.18 -8.32 4.18
CA ILE A 159 -6.83 -6.90 4.35
C ILE A 159 -6.72 -6.55 5.84
N ILE A 160 -7.67 -7.01 6.67
CA ILE A 160 -7.66 -6.81 8.13
C ILE A 160 -6.46 -7.55 8.75
N ARG A 161 -6.21 -8.80 8.34
CA ARG A 161 -5.07 -9.62 8.79
C ARG A 161 -3.76 -8.90 8.48
N TYR A 162 -3.59 -8.42 7.24
CA TYR A 162 -2.42 -7.65 6.84
C TYR A 162 -2.20 -6.42 7.73
N TYR A 163 -3.24 -5.61 7.95
CA TYR A 163 -3.10 -4.40 8.76
C TYR A 163 -2.69 -4.73 10.21
N ARG A 164 -3.30 -5.77 10.81
CA ARG A 164 -2.95 -6.25 12.15
C ARG A 164 -1.52 -6.80 12.20
N THR A 165 -1.11 -7.55 11.19
CA THR A 165 0.27 -8.04 11.05
C THR A 165 1.26 -6.88 11.02
N VAL A 166 1.01 -5.83 10.24
CA VAL A 166 1.90 -4.65 10.16
C VAL A 166 1.94 -3.88 11.49
N ALA A 167 0.82 -3.79 12.21
CA ALA A 167 0.79 -3.16 13.53
C ALA A 167 1.58 -3.93 14.59
N VAL A 168 1.52 -5.27 14.59
CA VAL A 168 2.32 -6.10 15.51
C VAL A 168 3.79 -6.15 15.11
N ASP A 169 4.08 -6.24 13.81
CA ASP A 169 5.44 -6.18 13.26
C ASP A 169 6.13 -4.85 13.57
N TYR A 170 5.38 -3.74 13.65
CA TYR A 170 5.89 -2.48 14.16
C TYR A 170 6.49 -2.64 15.57
N GLU A 171 5.75 -3.23 16.51
CA GLU A 171 6.24 -3.44 17.88
C GLU A 171 7.47 -4.36 17.90
N PHE A 172 7.45 -5.44 17.12
CA PHE A 172 8.61 -6.34 16.98
C PHE A 172 9.87 -5.60 16.49
N LYS A 173 9.73 -4.74 15.47
CA LYS A 173 10.86 -4.01 14.85
C LYS A 173 11.38 -2.86 15.71
N THR A 174 10.57 -2.30 16.60
CA THR A 174 10.96 -1.14 17.42
C THR A 174 11.32 -1.51 18.85
N SER A 175 10.86 -2.66 19.34
CA SER A 175 10.99 -3.08 20.74
C SER A 175 11.65 -4.46 20.91
N GLY A 176 11.97 -5.15 19.81
CA GLY A 176 12.55 -6.51 19.82
C GLY A 176 14.05 -6.57 20.14
N SER A 177 14.60 -7.79 20.16
CA SER A 177 15.97 -8.13 20.60
C SER A 177 17.11 -7.76 19.62
N GLY A 178 16.80 -7.14 18.48
CA GLY A 178 17.78 -6.68 17.49
C GLY A 178 18.05 -5.18 17.56
N GLU A 179 18.81 -4.64 16.61
CA GLU A 179 19.00 -3.19 16.48
C GLU A 179 17.63 -2.52 16.19
N PRO A 180 17.11 -1.70 17.12
CA PRO A 180 15.76 -1.18 17.01
C PRO A 180 15.67 -0.21 15.82
N LYS A 181 14.69 -0.45 14.95
CA LYS A 181 14.45 0.44 13.82
C LYS A 181 13.86 1.78 14.31
N PRO A 182 14.07 2.89 13.58
CA PRO A 182 13.53 4.20 13.94
C PRO A 182 12.01 4.17 14.19
N TRP A 183 11.62 4.24 15.47
CA TRP A 183 10.26 3.95 15.92
C TRP A 183 9.31 5.10 15.60
N ALA A 184 9.72 6.35 15.83
CA ALA A 184 8.83 7.51 15.74
C ALA A 184 8.33 7.70 14.30
N ILE A 185 9.24 7.69 13.31
CA ILE A 185 8.84 7.80 11.89
C ILE A 185 7.97 6.61 11.44
N ARG A 186 8.23 5.39 11.93
CA ARG A 186 7.42 4.21 11.62
C ARG A 186 6.03 4.30 12.22
N ASN A 187 5.92 4.81 13.44
CA ASN A 187 4.66 5.06 14.11
C ASN A 187 3.81 6.08 13.35
N ILE A 188 4.41 7.20 12.93
CA ILE A 188 3.73 8.21 12.11
C ILE A 188 3.25 7.59 10.79
N LYS A 189 4.11 6.86 10.05
CA LYS A 189 3.70 6.16 8.81
C LYS A 189 2.58 5.12 9.05
N LEU A 190 2.56 4.47 10.22
CA LEU A 190 1.49 3.54 10.61
C LEU A 190 0.15 4.25 10.83
N VAL A 191 0.19 5.43 11.44
CA VAL A 191 -1.00 6.23 11.78
C VAL A 191 -1.65 6.88 10.57
N PHE A 192 -0.85 7.24 9.56
CA PHE A 192 -1.29 7.89 8.32
C PHE A 192 -1.32 6.89 7.15
N SER A 193 -0.23 6.77 6.36
CA SER A 193 -0.22 6.01 5.10
C SER A 193 -0.75 4.59 5.20
N ARG A 194 -0.29 3.80 6.17
CA ARG A 194 -0.73 2.40 6.31
C ARG A 194 -2.20 2.29 6.75
N LYS A 195 -2.68 3.25 7.56
CA LYS A 195 -4.08 3.31 7.96
C LYS A 195 -4.97 3.76 6.80
N LEU A 196 -4.53 4.73 6.00
CA LEU A 196 -5.25 5.15 4.79
C LEU A 196 -5.37 3.97 3.82
N LEU A 197 -4.29 3.21 3.62
CA LEU A 197 -4.29 2.00 2.79
C LEU A 197 -5.32 0.98 3.30
N TYR A 198 -5.28 0.67 4.60
CA TYR A 198 -6.23 -0.23 5.24
C TYR A 198 -7.68 0.26 5.07
N ALA A 199 -7.97 1.51 5.43
CA ALA A 199 -9.28 2.11 5.29
C ALA A 199 -9.75 2.02 3.83
N SER A 200 -8.90 2.38 2.88
CA SER A 200 -9.21 2.31 1.46
C SER A 200 -9.58 0.90 0.98
N GLY A 201 -8.94 -0.13 1.53
CA GLY A 201 -9.35 -1.53 1.34
C GLY A 201 -10.76 -1.80 1.86
N LEU A 202 -11.07 -1.38 3.10
CA LEU A 202 -12.42 -1.54 3.69
C LEU A 202 -13.51 -0.87 2.84
N PHE A 203 -13.27 0.38 2.44
CA PHE A 203 -14.20 1.15 1.60
C PHE A 203 -14.41 0.46 0.25
N SER A 204 -13.34 -0.07 -0.35
CA SER A 204 -13.43 -0.79 -1.62
C SER A 204 -14.26 -2.07 -1.50
N ILE A 205 -14.07 -2.86 -0.44
CA ILE A 205 -14.91 -4.04 -0.20
C ILE A 205 -16.36 -3.63 0.07
N ALA A 206 -16.60 -2.57 0.83
CA ALA A 206 -17.95 -2.11 1.10
C ALA A 206 -18.73 -1.76 -0.19
N MET A 207 -18.05 -1.23 -1.21
CA MET A 207 -18.65 -0.99 -2.53
C MET A 207 -19.13 -2.26 -3.27
N THR A 208 -18.75 -3.45 -2.80
CA THR A 208 -19.16 -4.74 -3.38
C THR A 208 -20.45 -5.30 -2.79
N ALA A 209 -21.06 -4.64 -1.80
CA ALA A 209 -22.33 -5.07 -1.20
C ALA A 209 -23.45 -5.15 -2.24
N ASP A 210 -24.25 -6.23 -2.20
CA ASP A 210 -25.38 -6.48 -3.11
C ASP A 210 -25.00 -6.39 -4.60
N ARG A 211 -23.91 -7.06 -4.97
CA ARG A 211 -23.41 -7.13 -6.35
C ARG A 211 -23.14 -8.56 -6.74
N ALA A 212 -23.39 -8.91 -7.99
CA ALA A 212 -23.02 -10.21 -8.53
C ALA A 212 -21.49 -10.41 -8.48
N ARG A 213 -21.04 -11.66 -8.39
CA ARG A 213 -19.63 -12.04 -8.29
C ARG A 213 -18.73 -11.25 -9.25
N ASP A 214 -19.04 -11.29 -10.54
CA ASP A 214 -18.22 -10.66 -11.57
C ASP A 214 -18.25 -9.13 -11.51
N GLU A 215 -19.35 -8.55 -11.02
CA GLU A 215 -19.42 -7.11 -10.74
C GLU A 215 -18.54 -6.73 -9.55
N LYS A 216 -18.47 -7.55 -8.49
CA LYS A 216 -17.54 -7.32 -7.37
C LYS A 216 -16.10 -7.26 -7.87
N ILE A 217 -15.72 -8.19 -8.73
CA ILE A 217 -14.37 -8.24 -9.33
C ILE A 217 -14.12 -6.97 -10.14
N LYS A 218 -15.03 -6.61 -11.05
CA LYS A 218 -14.90 -5.38 -11.87
C LYS A 218 -14.82 -4.09 -11.04
N ILE A 219 -15.62 -3.99 -9.98
CA ILE A 219 -15.57 -2.85 -9.06
C ILE A 219 -14.20 -2.77 -8.40
N LEU A 220 -13.67 -3.88 -7.90
CA LEU A 220 -12.36 -3.90 -7.24
C LEU A 220 -11.21 -3.67 -8.22
N GLU A 221 -11.28 -4.19 -9.45
CA GLU A 221 -10.32 -3.90 -10.53
C GLU A 221 -10.26 -2.39 -10.81
N ASP A 222 -11.42 -1.75 -11.02
CA ASP A 222 -11.50 -0.30 -11.29
C ASP A 222 -10.98 0.52 -10.10
N LEU A 223 -11.36 0.17 -8.88
CA LEU A 223 -10.90 0.90 -7.69
C LEU A 223 -9.40 0.73 -7.49
N PHE A 224 -8.87 -0.50 -7.59
CA PHE A 224 -7.46 -0.80 -7.33
C PHE A 224 -6.49 -0.31 -8.41
N ASP A 225 -6.97 0.14 -9.58
CA ASP A 225 -6.16 0.84 -10.59
C ASP A 225 -5.86 2.31 -10.21
N HIS A 226 -6.47 2.84 -9.15
CA HIS A 226 -6.24 4.21 -8.66
C HIS A 226 -5.31 4.25 -7.43
N PRO A 227 -4.46 5.30 -7.30
CA PRO A 227 -3.76 5.61 -6.06
C PRO A 227 -4.72 5.72 -4.88
N VAL A 228 -4.27 5.34 -3.69
CA VAL A 228 -5.11 5.18 -2.48
C VAL A 228 -5.99 6.41 -2.20
N MET A 229 -5.43 7.62 -2.28
CA MET A 229 -6.18 8.85 -2.02
C MET A 229 -7.19 9.17 -3.14
N GLU A 230 -6.78 9.01 -4.41
CA GLU A 230 -7.68 9.18 -5.57
C GLU A 230 -8.86 8.19 -5.50
N ARG A 231 -8.59 6.93 -5.11
CA ARG A 231 -9.60 5.90 -4.86
C ARG A 231 -10.60 6.32 -3.77
N MET A 232 -10.12 6.85 -2.65
CA MET A 232 -10.99 7.34 -1.58
C MET A 232 -11.86 8.53 -2.04
N ILE A 233 -11.30 9.45 -2.81
CA ILE A 233 -12.06 10.57 -3.40
C ILE A 233 -13.13 10.05 -4.38
N LYS A 234 -12.81 9.01 -5.17
CA LYS A 234 -13.77 8.37 -6.08
C LYS A 234 -14.94 7.72 -5.32
N ILE A 235 -14.68 7.07 -4.18
CA ILE A 235 -15.72 6.39 -3.39
C ILE A 235 -16.58 7.39 -2.61
N CYS A 236 -15.97 8.39 -1.99
CA CYS A 236 -16.61 9.27 -1.00
C CYS A 236 -16.98 10.66 -1.53
N GLY A 237 -16.43 11.05 -2.67
CA GLY A 237 -16.50 12.40 -3.20
C GLY A 237 -15.47 13.35 -2.57
N LYS A 238 -15.04 14.34 -3.37
CA LYS A 238 -14.00 15.29 -2.97
C LYS A 238 -14.37 16.08 -1.71
N ALA A 239 -15.60 16.57 -1.62
CA ALA A 239 -16.06 17.39 -0.49
C ALA A 239 -15.99 16.63 0.85
N ALA A 240 -16.39 15.36 0.87
CA ALA A 240 -16.32 14.53 2.08
C ALA A 240 -14.88 14.21 2.48
N MET A 241 -13.98 14.08 1.50
CA MET A 241 -12.57 13.76 1.74
C MET A 241 -11.71 14.98 2.11
N GLU A 242 -12.21 16.21 1.97
CA GLU A 242 -11.43 17.44 2.21
C GLU A 242 -10.78 17.51 3.62
N PRO A 243 -11.48 17.16 4.72
CA PRO A 243 -10.86 17.14 6.06
C PRO A 243 -9.77 16.07 6.18
N VAL A 244 -9.98 14.90 5.55
CA VAL A 244 -9.00 13.80 5.53
C VAL A 244 -7.75 14.24 4.75
N LEU A 245 -7.93 14.85 3.58
CA LEU A 245 -6.86 15.42 2.75
C LEU A 245 -6.08 16.51 3.49
N THR A 246 -6.76 17.35 4.27
CA THR A 246 -6.12 18.41 5.06
C THR A 246 -5.14 17.82 6.08
N SER A 247 -5.58 16.86 6.89
CA SER A 247 -4.71 16.14 7.83
C SER A 247 -3.59 15.37 7.12
N TYR A 248 -3.88 14.80 5.95
CA TYR A 248 -2.89 14.05 5.18
C TYR A 248 -1.80 14.97 4.58
N ASN A 249 -2.19 16.14 4.09
CA ASN A 249 -1.28 17.16 3.57
C ASN A 249 -0.32 17.64 4.66
N PHE A 250 -0.81 17.88 5.88
CA PHE A 250 0.05 18.20 7.01
C PHE A 250 1.09 17.10 7.27
N PHE A 251 0.67 15.83 7.24
CA PHE A 251 1.58 14.70 7.40
C PHE A 251 2.66 14.65 6.32
N LEU A 252 2.29 14.81 5.04
CA LEU A 252 3.22 14.79 3.92
C LEU A 252 4.22 15.94 4.01
N GLU A 253 3.76 17.14 4.32
CA GLU A 253 4.62 18.32 4.52
C GLU A 253 5.67 18.08 5.61
N LYS A 254 5.28 17.46 6.74
CA LYS A 254 6.20 17.13 7.82
C LYS A 254 7.20 16.02 7.48
N LEU A 255 6.83 15.07 6.61
CA LEU A 255 7.77 14.01 6.18
C LEU A 255 8.67 14.41 5.01
N GLU A 256 8.29 15.43 4.25
CA GLU A 256 9.10 16.08 3.22
C GLU A 256 10.21 16.94 3.83
N ASP A 257 9.94 17.57 5.00
CA ASP A 257 10.93 18.36 5.74
C ASP A 257 12.09 17.52 6.29
N LEU A 258 13.31 17.87 5.87
CA LEU A 258 14.53 17.13 6.20
C LEU A 258 14.84 17.14 7.70
N GLU A 259 14.65 18.28 8.36
CA GLU A 259 14.97 18.42 9.78
C GLU A 259 13.98 17.64 10.63
N THR A 260 12.68 17.73 10.33
CA THR A 260 11.65 16.89 10.96
C THR A 260 11.94 15.41 10.74
N ARG A 261 12.27 14.99 9.52
CA ARG A 261 12.56 13.58 9.21
C ARG A 261 13.79 13.06 9.96
N LYS A 262 14.88 13.82 10.01
CA LYS A 262 16.10 13.48 10.77
C LYS A 262 15.81 13.40 12.27
N HIS A 263 15.07 14.36 12.80
CA HIS A 263 14.66 14.39 14.21
C HIS A 263 13.87 13.14 14.59
N LEU A 264 12.80 12.83 13.84
CA LEU A 264 12.00 11.62 14.04
C LEU A 264 12.80 10.33 13.82
N GLY A 265 13.82 10.35 12.96
CA GLY A 265 14.70 9.22 12.70
C GLY A 265 15.66 8.87 13.84
N LYS A 266 16.02 9.87 14.66
CA LYS A 266 16.96 9.74 15.78
C LYS A 266 16.29 9.68 17.15
N LEU A 267 14.97 9.85 17.20
CA LEU A 267 14.25 9.91 18.46
C LEU A 267 14.32 8.58 19.20
N GLU A 268 14.74 8.61 20.47
CA GLU A 268 14.80 7.43 21.33
C GLU A 268 13.41 7.01 21.80
N ILE A 269 13.20 5.71 22.05
CA ILE A 269 11.89 5.13 22.37
C ILE A 269 11.27 5.68 23.67
N GLY A 270 12.11 6.16 24.60
CA GLY A 270 11.68 6.80 25.84
C GLY A 270 11.08 8.19 25.65
N ASN A 271 11.36 8.87 24.53
CA ASN A 271 10.97 10.26 24.29
C ASN A 271 9.59 10.36 23.62
N ARG A 272 8.59 9.68 24.17
CA ARG A 272 7.22 9.64 23.62
C ARG A 272 6.49 10.98 23.69
N ASP A 273 6.93 11.87 24.57
CA ASP A 273 6.37 13.21 24.77
C ASP A 273 7.09 14.30 23.95
N ASP A 274 7.99 13.92 23.04
CA ASP A 274 8.63 14.83 22.10
C ASP A 274 7.60 15.69 21.36
N ARG A 275 7.80 17.01 21.35
CA ARG A 275 6.81 17.97 20.83
C ARG A 275 6.52 17.77 19.35
N THR A 276 7.54 17.51 18.54
CA THR A 276 7.39 17.32 17.09
C THR A 276 6.63 16.03 16.81
N PHE A 277 7.03 14.93 17.43
CA PHE A 277 6.33 13.65 17.34
C PHE A 277 4.88 13.77 17.80
N ARG A 278 4.63 14.36 18.99
CA ARG A 278 3.29 14.54 19.55
C ARG A 278 2.39 15.40 18.67
N ALA A 279 2.90 16.48 18.08
CA ALA A 279 2.13 17.31 17.16
C ALA A 279 1.61 16.50 15.97
N ILE A 280 2.50 15.71 15.33
CA ILE A 280 2.12 14.89 14.17
C ILE A 280 1.22 13.72 14.60
N LYS A 281 1.49 13.12 15.76
CA LYS A 281 0.67 12.04 16.31
C LYS A 281 -0.76 12.51 16.65
N ASN A 282 -0.89 13.70 17.22
CA ASN A 282 -2.17 14.32 17.53
C ASN A 282 -2.99 14.59 16.26
N GLU A 283 -2.35 15.09 15.20
CA GLU A 283 -3.00 15.23 13.89
C GLU A 283 -3.43 13.85 13.33
N GLY A 284 -2.64 12.81 13.58
CA GLY A 284 -3.00 11.44 13.22
C GLY A 284 -4.25 10.91 13.93
N HIS A 285 -4.55 11.40 15.15
CA HIS A 285 -5.81 11.13 15.82
C HIS A 285 -6.98 11.88 15.16
N HIS A 286 -6.75 13.12 14.72
CA HIS A 286 -7.74 13.89 13.95
C HIS A 286 -8.05 13.19 12.62
N PHE A 287 -7.02 12.84 11.84
CA PHE A 287 -7.12 12.06 10.61
C PHE A 287 -7.97 10.79 10.78
N THR A 288 -7.77 10.06 11.89
CA THR A 288 -8.54 8.83 12.17
C THR A 288 -10.03 9.13 12.40
N ARG A 289 -10.35 10.22 13.10
CA ARG A 289 -11.74 10.63 13.32
C ARG A 289 -12.40 11.06 12.02
N GLU A 290 -11.69 11.79 11.15
CA GLU A 290 -12.24 12.18 9.84
C GLU A 290 -12.47 10.97 8.93
N LEU A 291 -11.56 9.98 8.93
CA LEU A 291 -11.79 8.72 8.23
C LEU A 291 -13.04 7.98 8.73
N LEU A 292 -13.25 7.95 10.05
CA LEU A 292 -14.43 7.32 10.65
C LEU A 292 -15.73 8.04 10.26
N LYS A 293 -15.75 9.38 10.32
CA LYS A 293 -16.90 10.18 9.88
C LYS A 293 -17.24 9.95 8.41
N VAL A 294 -16.23 9.89 7.55
CA VAL A 294 -16.41 9.59 6.12
C VAL A 294 -16.94 8.17 5.93
N PHE A 295 -16.50 7.20 6.75
CA PHE A 295 -16.99 5.83 6.69
C PHE A 295 -18.48 5.73 7.09
N GLU A 296 -18.84 6.30 8.24
CA GLU A 296 -20.21 6.28 8.76
C GLU A 296 -21.19 7.08 7.90
N SER A 297 -20.73 8.16 7.26
CA SER A 297 -21.57 8.90 6.32
C SER A 297 -21.73 8.18 4.98
N ARG A 298 -20.70 7.43 4.53
CA ARG A 298 -20.74 6.73 3.24
C ARG A 298 -21.51 5.43 3.29
N PHE A 299 -21.43 4.71 4.42
CA PHE A 299 -22.06 3.42 4.65
C PHE A 299 -22.93 3.55 5.90
N ASP A 300 -24.24 3.54 5.72
CA ASP A 300 -25.19 3.64 6.83
C ASP A 300 -25.02 2.46 7.82
N SER A 301 -25.64 2.59 8.99
CA SER A 301 -25.50 1.62 10.09
C SER A 301 -26.03 0.23 9.78
N THR A 302 -26.84 0.06 8.72
CA THR A 302 -27.34 -1.25 8.27
C THR A 302 -26.42 -1.91 7.25
N HIS A 303 -25.47 -1.17 6.68
CA HIS A 303 -24.54 -1.70 5.69
C HIS A 303 -23.71 -2.87 6.27
N PRO A 304 -23.60 -4.02 5.57
CA PRO A 304 -22.99 -5.24 6.12
C PRO A 304 -21.52 -5.10 6.51
N ILE A 305 -20.83 -4.07 5.98
CA ILE A 305 -19.44 -3.76 6.32
C ILE A 305 -19.22 -3.51 7.81
N HIS A 306 -20.19 -2.86 8.49
CA HIS A 306 -20.07 -2.53 9.91
C HIS A 306 -19.92 -3.80 10.74
N ARG A 307 -20.80 -4.78 10.50
CA ARG A 307 -20.73 -6.08 11.17
C ARG A 307 -19.43 -6.81 10.84
N ALA A 308 -19.04 -6.81 9.57
CA ALA A 308 -17.88 -7.57 9.09
C ALA A 308 -16.52 -7.05 9.58
N VAL A 309 -16.42 -5.78 9.99
CA VAL A 309 -15.19 -5.21 10.55
C VAL A 309 -15.12 -5.38 12.07
N ILE A 310 -16.27 -5.48 12.74
CA ILE A 310 -16.36 -5.64 14.20
C ILE A 310 -16.28 -7.10 14.64
N PHE A 311 -17.00 -7.99 13.94
CA PHE A 311 -17.17 -9.40 14.28
C PHE A 311 -16.59 -10.30 13.18
#